data_AF-A0A2S4UDI1-F1
#
_entry.id   AF-A0A2S4UDI1-F1
#
_cell.length_a   1.000
_cell.length_b   1.000
_cell.length_c   1.000
_cell.angle_alpha   90.00
_cell.angle_beta   90.00
_cell.angle_gamma   90.00
#
_symmetry.space_group_name_H-M   'P 1'
#
loop_
_entity.id
_entity.type
_entity.pdbx_description
1 polymer ?
#
loop_
_entity_poly.entity_id
_entity_poly.type
_entity_poly.pdbx_seq_one_letter_code
_entity_poly.pdbx_strand_id
1 'polypeptide(L)'
;MRTQISREESTKAKMPGPMINLPPTSFLEPTLPAKASKRHSAVTGTSLAGSGWRIDDITLPDQSAVVVLRKDFPANQPFRSWHEILDWLQNDVRPIADELDHHPDISITQFNHLRLTLFTHSLQAITPRDFRLAVQIEESIPQKRRVF
;
A
#
# COMPACT_ATOMS: atom_id res chain seq x y z
N MET A 1 53.89 3.28 -43.74
CA MET A 1 54.63 2.41 -42.78
C MET A 1 53.71 1.24 -42.45
N ARG A 2 53.85 0.11 -43.16
CA ARG A 2 54.54 -1.13 -42.76
C ARG A 2 53.87 -1.84 -41.58
N THR A 3 53.11 -2.86 -41.96
CA THR A 3 52.61 -4.08 -41.30
C THR A 3 53.25 -4.49 -39.97
N GLN A 4 52.44 -4.96 -39.01
CA GLN A 4 52.64 -6.28 -38.38
C GLN A 4 51.31 -6.93 -37.96
N ILE A 5 51.27 -8.24 -38.23
CA ILE A 5 50.26 -9.24 -37.95
C ILE A 5 50.72 -9.96 -36.66
N SER A 6 49.80 -10.37 -35.78
CA SER A 6 49.99 -11.65 -35.09
C SER A 6 48.63 -12.32 -34.85
N ARG A 7 48.64 -13.61 -35.17
CA ARG A 7 47.57 -14.62 -35.16
C ARG A 7 47.96 -15.64 -34.08
N GLU A 8 47.00 -16.49 -33.70
CA GLU A 8 47.13 -17.81 -33.03
C GLU A 8 46.39 -17.87 -31.68
N GLU A 9 45.67 -18.93 -31.31
CA GLU A 9 45.05 -20.03 -32.05
C GLU A 9 44.11 -20.74 -31.07
N SER A 10 43.04 -21.32 -31.60
CA SER A 10 42.05 -22.13 -30.88
C SER A 10 42.51 -23.58 -30.88
N THR A 11 42.44 -24.29 -29.75
CA THR A 11 42.40 -25.76 -29.77
C THR A 11 41.38 -26.34 -28.79
N LYS A 12 40.52 -27.18 -29.34
CA LYS A 12 39.49 -28.02 -28.70
C LYS A 12 39.99 -29.47 -28.79
N ALA A 13 39.92 -30.23 -27.70
CA ALA A 13 40.15 -31.68 -27.72
C ALA A 13 39.15 -32.43 -26.81
N LYS A 14 38.90 -33.69 -27.16
CA LYS A 14 37.73 -34.55 -26.88
C LYS A 14 38.13 -35.75 -25.99
N MET A 15 37.22 -36.16 -25.10
CA MET A 15 37.16 -37.29 -24.12
C MET A 15 37.58 -38.70 -24.64
N PRO A 16 37.91 -39.75 -23.82
CA PRO A 16 37.04 -40.39 -22.78
C PRO A 16 37.71 -40.92 -21.45
N GLY A 17 36.86 -41.32 -20.46
CA GLY A 17 37.15 -41.67 -19.04
C GLY A 17 37.76 -43.07 -18.76
N PRO A 18 37.49 -43.80 -17.63
CA PRO A 18 36.48 -43.58 -16.57
C PRO A 18 36.88 -43.92 -15.08
N MET A 19 35.88 -43.76 -14.20
CA MET A 19 35.66 -44.37 -12.86
C MET A 19 36.52 -43.99 -11.65
N ILE A 20 35.94 -43.14 -10.77
CA ILE A 20 36.25 -43.11 -9.33
C ILE A 20 34.95 -43.28 -8.54
N ASN A 21 34.92 -44.29 -7.66
CA ASN A 21 33.81 -44.59 -6.75
C ASN A 21 33.69 -43.49 -5.68
N LEU A 22 32.52 -42.86 -5.59
CA LEU A 22 32.16 -41.96 -4.48
C LEU A 22 31.42 -42.76 -3.40
N PRO A 23 31.75 -42.63 -2.11
CA PRO A 23 30.96 -43.22 -1.04
C PRO A 23 29.61 -42.49 -0.88
N PRO A 24 28.57 -43.13 -0.31
CA PRO A 24 27.29 -42.47 -0.11
C PRO A 24 27.42 -41.37 0.95
N THR A 25 27.24 -40.11 0.53
CA THR A 25 27.08 -38.97 1.43
C THR A 25 25.74 -39.11 2.14
N SER A 26 25.79 -39.35 3.46
CA SER A 26 24.63 -39.24 4.34
C SER A 26 24.12 -37.80 4.30
N PHE A 27 22.94 -37.58 3.73
CA PHE A 27 22.23 -36.30 3.80
C PHE A 27 21.69 -36.13 5.21
N LEU A 28 22.35 -35.31 6.02
CA LEU A 28 21.73 -34.70 7.19
C LEU A 28 20.85 -33.54 6.68
N GLU A 29 19.53 -33.68 6.79
CA GLU A 29 18.61 -32.57 6.62
C GLU A 29 18.93 -31.47 7.66
N PRO A 30 19.02 -30.20 7.27
CA PRO A 30 18.99 -29.12 8.22
C PRO A 30 17.54 -28.89 8.69
N THR A 31 17.24 -29.30 9.91
CA THR A 31 16.01 -28.92 10.62
C THR A 31 15.94 -27.40 10.75
N LEU A 32 15.18 -26.74 9.89
CA LEU A 32 14.82 -25.33 10.01
C LEU A 32 13.90 -25.17 11.25
N PRO A 33 14.18 -24.23 12.17
CA PRO A 33 13.25 -23.96 13.26
C PRO A 33 11.95 -23.38 12.69
N ALA A 34 10.83 -23.97 13.06
CA ALA A 34 9.49 -23.47 12.78
C ALA A 34 9.34 -22.05 13.35
N LYS A 35 9.58 -21.02 12.51
CA LYS A 35 9.12 -19.67 12.82
C LYS A 35 7.60 -19.70 12.74
N ALA A 36 6.99 -19.37 13.87
CA ALA A 36 5.56 -19.16 14.02
C ALA A 36 5.03 -18.33 12.85
N SER A 37 4.26 -18.98 11.98
CA SER A 37 3.49 -18.32 10.94
C SER A 37 2.45 -17.47 11.66
N LYS A 38 2.69 -16.17 11.78
CA LYS A 38 1.63 -15.22 12.14
C LYS A 38 0.51 -15.48 11.16
N ARG A 39 -0.63 -15.92 11.70
CA ARG A 39 -1.85 -16.15 10.95
C ARG A 39 -2.12 -14.87 10.17
N HIS A 40 -2.10 -14.94 8.84
CA HIS A 40 -2.71 -13.91 8.02
C HIS A 40 -4.18 -13.89 8.44
N SER A 41 -4.55 -12.90 9.26
CA SER A 41 -5.94 -12.63 9.56
C SER A 41 -6.63 -12.47 8.21
N ALA A 42 -7.72 -13.20 7.98
CA ALA A 42 -8.46 -13.12 6.75
C ALA A 42 -8.73 -11.64 6.44
N VAL A 43 -8.19 -11.15 5.32
CA VAL A 43 -8.54 -9.84 4.78
C VAL A 43 -10.00 -9.95 4.40
N THR A 44 -10.87 -9.59 5.32
CA THR A 44 -12.26 -9.28 5.01
C THR A 44 -12.17 -8.04 4.14
N GLY A 45 -12.15 -8.21 2.82
CA GLY A 45 -11.90 -7.12 1.90
C GLY A 45 -12.99 -6.07 2.05
N THR A 46 -12.69 -4.98 2.76
CA THR A 46 -13.59 -3.85 2.90
C THR A 46 -13.80 -3.22 1.54
N SER A 47 -15.02 -3.33 1.02
CA SER A 47 -15.41 -2.72 -0.25
C SER A 47 -15.68 -1.23 -0.04
N LEU A 48 -15.03 -0.38 -0.84
CA LEU A 48 -15.37 1.05 -0.92
C LEU A 48 -16.73 1.29 -1.60
N ALA A 49 -17.21 0.32 -2.40
CA ALA A 49 -18.52 0.41 -3.01
C ALA A 49 -19.60 0.40 -1.92
N GLY A 50 -20.45 1.43 -1.92
CA GLY A 50 -21.54 1.60 -0.95
C GLY A 50 -21.10 2.23 0.39
N SER A 51 -19.81 2.49 0.60
CA SER A 51 -19.33 3.08 1.85
C SER A 51 -19.39 4.61 1.89
N GLY A 52 -19.68 5.26 0.76
CA GLY A 52 -19.78 6.71 0.62
C GLY A 52 -18.50 7.39 0.11
N TRP A 53 -17.42 6.64 -0.11
CA TRP A 53 -16.33 7.10 -0.96
C TRP A 53 -16.82 7.24 -2.41
N ARG A 54 -16.44 8.32 -3.07
CA ARG A 54 -16.80 8.60 -4.46
C ARG A 54 -15.66 9.29 -5.20
N ILE A 55 -15.62 9.08 -6.50
CA ILE A 55 -14.76 9.85 -7.40
C ILE A 55 -15.43 11.21 -7.62
N ASP A 56 -14.66 12.28 -7.52
CA ASP A 56 -15.12 13.66 -7.68
C ASP A 56 -14.09 14.45 -8.49
N ASP A 57 -14.53 15.51 -9.16
CA ASP A 57 -13.66 16.44 -9.88
C ASP A 57 -13.54 17.73 -9.05
N ILE A 58 -12.31 18.17 -8.79
CA ILE A 58 -12.04 19.39 -8.03
C ILE A 58 -11.19 20.34 -8.83
N THR A 59 -11.32 21.63 -8.53
CA THR A 59 -10.41 22.66 -9.03
C THR A 59 -9.41 23.00 -7.94
N LEU A 60 -8.12 22.80 -8.22
CA LEU A 60 -7.03 23.20 -7.34
C LEU A 60 -6.82 24.73 -7.39
N PRO A 61 -6.08 25.33 -6.43
CA PRO A 61 -5.84 26.78 -6.40
C PRO A 61 -5.18 27.36 -7.66
N ASP A 62 -4.43 26.53 -8.39
CA ASP A 62 -3.82 26.88 -9.68
C ASP A 62 -4.76 26.75 -10.88
N GLN A 63 -6.06 26.52 -10.62
CA GLN A 63 -7.13 26.30 -11.60
C GLN A 63 -7.04 25.00 -12.40
N SER A 64 -6.14 24.08 -12.03
CA SER A 64 -6.14 22.74 -12.61
C SER A 64 -7.34 21.93 -12.12
N ALA A 65 -7.97 21.18 -13.03
CA ALA A 65 -9.00 20.21 -12.69
C ALA A 65 -8.34 18.86 -12.37
N VAL A 66 -8.64 18.30 -11.20
CA VAL A 66 -8.07 17.05 -10.72
C VAL A 66 -9.17 16.11 -10.25
N VAL A 67 -9.06 14.85 -10.64
CA VAL A 67 -9.92 13.77 -10.17
C VAL A 67 -9.41 13.30 -8.80
N VAL A 68 -10.31 13.18 -7.83
CA VAL A 68 -9.98 12.80 -6.45
C VAL A 68 -10.94 11.75 -5.91
N LEU A 69 -10.49 11.00 -4.90
CA LEU A 69 -11.37 10.16 -4.10
C LEU A 69 -11.81 10.95 -2.86
N ARG A 70 -13.11 11.14 -2.69
CA ARG A 70 -13.70 12.00 -1.66
C ARG A 70 -14.67 11.21 -0.78
N LYS A 71 -14.68 11.53 0.52
CA LYS A 71 -15.73 11.11 1.46
C LYS A 71 -16.13 12.28 2.35
N ASP A 72 -17.43 12.44 2.53
CA ASP A 72 -18.01 13.46 3.39
C ASP A 72 -18.71 12.79 4.57
N PHE A 73 -18.47 13.33 5.75
CA PHE A 73 -19.10 12.92 6.99
C PHE A 73 -20.01 14.08 7.43
N PRO A 74 -21.34 13.90 7.35
CA PRO A 74 -22.27 14.96 7.73
C PRO A 74 -22.16 15.28 9.22
N ALA A 75 -22.63 16.46 9.58
CA ALA A 75 -22.72 16.88 10.97
C ALA A 75 -23.38 15.80 11.85
N ASN A 76 -22.78 15.56 13.01
CA ASN A 76 -23.23 14.64 14.05
C ASN A 76 -23.20 13.14 13.69
N GLN A 77 -22.68 12.73 12.53
CA GLN A 77 -22.59 11.32 12.14
C GLN A 77 -21.37 10.99 11.26
N PRO A 78 -20.58 9.97 11.62
CA PRO A 78 -20.61 9.19 12.85
C PRO A 78 -20.11 9.99 14.06
N PHE A 79 -19.40 11.09 13.83
CA PHE A 79 -18.81 11.94 14.85
C PHE A 79 -19.82 12.98 15.35
N ARG A 80 -20.10 12.96 16.66
CA ARG A 80 -21.11 13.80 17.32
C ARG A 80 -20.58 15.17 17.72
N SER A 81 -19.27 15.34 17.70
CA SER A 81 -18.61 16.58 18.07
C SER A 81 -17.32 16.79 17.30
N TRP A 82 -16.85 18.04 17.28
CA TRP A 82 -15.52 18.38 16.79
C TRP A 82 -14.41 17.58 17.49
N HIS A 83 -14.51 17.37 18.81
CA HIS A 83 -13.52 16.61 19.56
C HIS A 83 -13.44 15.15 19.09
N GLU A 84 -14.58 14.49 18.83
CA GLU A 84 -14.59 13.12 18.30
C GLU A 84 -13.91 13.02 16.92
N ILE A 85 -14.04 14.06 16.08
CA ILE A 85 -13.33 14.12 14.80
C ILE A 85 -11.82 14.21 15.05
N LEU A 86 -11.37 15.12 15.92
CA LEU A 86 -9.95 15.30 16.20
C LEU A 86 -9.33 14.05 16.82
N ASP A 87 -10.03 13.41 17.76
CA ASP A 87 -9.56 12.18 18.40
C ASP A 87 -9.40 11.05 17.38
N TRP A 88 -10.37 10.86 16.49
CA TRP A 88 -10.28 9.85 15.43
C TRP A 88 -9.18 10.17 14.42
N LEU A 89 -9.03 11.43 14.01
CA LEU A 89 -7.94 11.83 13.13
C LEU A 89 -6.56 11.57 13.78
N GLN A 90 -6.41 11.90 15.06
CA GLN A 90 -5.15 11.76 15.80
C GLN A 90 -4.80 10.30 16.07
N ASN A 91 -5.77 9.49 16.49
CA ASN A 91 -5.52 8.15 17.01
C ASN A 91 -5.67 7.07 15.96
N ASP A 92 -6.42 7.31 14.88
CA ASP A 92 -6.71 6.30 13.86
C ASP A 92 -6.18 6.71 12.47
N VAL A 93 -6.57 7.88 11.95
CA VAL A 93 -6.19 8.28 10.57
C VAL A 93 -4.71 8.60 10.44
N ARG A 94 -4.15 9.36 11.40
CA ARG A 94 -2.73 9.74 11.40
C ARG A 94 -1.80 8.51 11.35
N PRO A 95 -1.87 7.52 12.25
CA PRO A 95 -0.96 6.39 12.19
C PRO A 95 -1.09 5.58 10.90
N ILE A 96 -2.30 5.43 10.35
CA ILE A 96 -2.54 4.79 9.04
C ILE A 96 -1.82 5.58 7.93
N ALA A 97 -1.99 6.91 7.89
CA ALA A 97 -1.36 7.76 6.89
C ALA A 97 0.17 7.78 7.01
N ASP A 98 0.70 7.82 8.24
CA ASP A 98 2.13 7.77 8.52
C ASP A 98 2.74 6.41 8.13
N GLU A 99 2.05 5.29 8.38
CA GLU A 99 2.50 3.94 7.97
C GLU A 99 2.53 3.80 6.44
N LEU A 100 1.56 4.38 5.73
CA LEU A 100 1.46 4.33 4.28
C LEU A 100 2.31 5.38 3.56
N ASP A 101 2.92 6.31 4.31
CA ASP A 101 3.60 7.49 3.76
C ASP A 101 2.72 8.17 2.69
N HIS A 102 1.46 8.41 3.05
CA HIS A 102 0.45 8.97 2.16
C HIS A 102 -0.64 9.63 3.01
N HIS A 103 -0.83 10.93 2.86
CA HIS A 103 -1.70 11.71 3.75
C HIS A 103 -2.96 12.19 3.02
N PRO A 104 -4.11 12.22 3.70
CA PRO A 104 -5.31 12.85 3.16
C PRO A 104 -5.26 14.37 3.28
N ASP A 105 -5.93 15.05 2.36
CA ASP A 105 -6.35 16.43 2.57
C ASP A 105 -7.61 16.43 3.45
N ILE A 106 -7.54 17.15 4.58
CA ILE A 106 -8.60 17.19 5.59
C ILE A 106 -9.24 18.57 5.61
N SER A 107 -10.57 18.62 5.52
CA SER A 107 -11.34 19.84 5.74
C SER A 107 -12.41 19.59 6.79
N ILE A 108 -12.44 20.41 7.84
CA ILE A 108 -13.54 20.43 8.80
C ILE A 108 -14.20 21.80 8.74
N THR A 109 -15.48 21.83 8.41
CA THR A 109 -16.26 23.04 8.19
C THR A 109 -17.56 22.96 8.98
N GLN A 110 -18.27 24.09 9.10
CA GLN A 110 -19.62 24.13 9.68
C GLN A 110 -19.72 23.40 11.04
N PHE A 111 -18.74 23.68 11.91
CA PHE A 111 -18.51 23.02 13.19
C PHE A 111 -18.09 21.54 13.13
N ASN A 112 -18.85 20.62 12.53
CA ASN A 112 -18.49 19.20 12.54
C ASN A 112 -18.80 18.46 11.23
N HIS A 113 -18.74 19.17 10.11
CA HIS A 113 -18.74 18.55 8.79
C HIS A 113 -17.29 18.25 8.39
N LEU A 114 -16.93 16.97 8.35
CA LEU A 114 -15.60 16.52 7.92
C LEU A 114 -15.65 16.05 6.46
N ARG A 115 -14.66 16.48 5.67
CA ARG A 115 -14.38 15.96 4.33
C ARG A 115 -12.94 15.47 4.26
N LEU A 116 -12.79 14.27 3.72
CA LEU A 116 -11.50 13.72 3.32
C LEU A 116 -11.40 13.72 1.80
N THR A 117 -10.26 14.20 1.28
CA THR A 117 -9.93 14.19 -0.15
C THR A 117 -8.59 13.48 -0.34
N LEU A 118 -8.55 12.52 -1.25
CA LEU A 118 -7.41 11.66 -1.52
C LEU A 118 -7.03 11.73 -3.00
N PHE A 119 -5.80 12.14 -3.25
CA PHE A 119 -5.12 12.00 -4.53
C PHE A 119 -3.62 12.09 -4.31
N THR A 120 -2.83 11.63 -5.27
CA THR A 120 -1.38 11.74 -5.20
C THR A 120 -0.94 13.09 -5.77
N HIS A 121 -0.60 14.04 -4.89
CA HIS A 121 -0.24 15.42 -5.23
C HIS A 121 0.84 15.54 -6.32
N SER A 122 1.89 14.74 -6.25
CA SER A 122 3.00 14.76 -7.22
C SER A 122 2.61 14.34 -8.65
N LEU A 123 1.49 13.62 -8.79
CA LEU A 123 0.94 13.19 -10.07
C LEU A 123 -0.36 13.91 -10.44
N GLN A 124 -0.90 14.74 -9.54
CA GLN A 124 -2.20 15.40 -9.68
C GLN A 124 -3.30 14.42 -10.16
N ALA A 125 -3.30 13.21 -9.60
CA ALA A 125 -4.20 12.13 -10.01
C ALA A 125 -4.43 11.13 -8.88
N ILE A 126 -5.55 10.39 -8.97
CA ILE A 126 -5.78 9.21 -8.12
C ILE A 126 -4.84 8.09 -8.56
N THR A 127 -4.20 7.46 -7.58
CA THR A 127 -3.35 6.28 -7.75
C THR A 127 -3.82 5.14 -6.86
N PRO A 128 -3.25 3.93 -6.98
CA PRO A 128 -3.53 2.85 -6.04
C PRO A 128 -3.22 3.19 -4.57
N ARG A 129 -2.35 4.18 -4.27
CA ARG A 129 -2.05 4.61 -2.89
C ARG A 129 -3.29 5.23 -2.23
N ASP A 130 -4.04 6.02 -2.99
CA ASP A 130 -5.27 6.67 -2.54
C ASP A 130 -6.35 5.65 -2.16
N PHE A 131 -6.53 4.61 -2.98
CA PHE A 131 -7.47 3.54 -2.67
C PHE A 131 -7.05 2.71 -1.45
N ARG A 132 -5.75 2.42 -1.28
CA ARG A 132 -5.25 1.69 -0.10
C ARG A 132 -5.50 2.48 1.19
N LEU A 133 -5.21 3.78 1.16
CA LEU A 133 -5.49 4.66 2.29
C LEU A 133 -7.00 4.74 2.59
N ALA A 134 -7.83 4.88 1.56
CA ALA A 134 -9.29 4.91 1.72
C ALA A 134 -9.85 3.64 2.37
N VAL A 135 -9.34 2.46 1.99
CA VAL A 135 -9.75 1.18 2.58
C VAL A 135 -9.39 1.10 4.06
N GLN A 136 -8.16 1.46 4.43
CA GLN A 136 -7.75 1.43 5.84
C GLN A 136 -8.49 2.47 6.69
N ILE A 137 -8.75 3.66 6.13
CA ILE A 137 -9.59 4.67 6.79
C ILE A 137 -11.01 4.14 6.96
N GLU A 138 -11.60 3.47 5.96
CA GLU A 138 -12.95 2.91 6.08
C GLU A 138 -13.07 1.93 7.25
N GLU A 139 -12.07 1.07 7.40
CA GLU A 139 -12.01 0.07 8.47
C GLU A 139 -11.89 0.69 9.87
N SER A 140 -11.32 1.90 9.98
CA SER A 140 -11.17 2.61 11.25
C SER A 140 -12.37 3.49 11.62
N ILE A 141 -13.38 3.64 10.75
CA ILE A 141 -14.53 4.49 11.04
C ILE A 141 -15.32 3.91 12.23
N PRO A 142 -15.63 4.73 13.26
CA PRO A 142 -16.46 4.31 14.38
C PRO A 142 -17.83 3.83 13.90
N GLN A 143 -18.17 2.58 14.21
CA GLN A 143 -19.46 2.02 13.83
C GLN A 143 -20.57 2.63 14.70
N LYS A 144 -21.71 3.00 14.09
CA LYS A 144 -22.89 3.42 14.83
C LYS A 144 -23.28 2.30 15.80
N ARG A 145 -23.20 2.55 17.11
CA ARG A 145 -23.80 1.65 18.12
C ARG A 145 -25.29 1.57 17.81
N ARG A 146 -25.75 0.46 17.21
CA ARG A 146 -27.17 0.10 17.19
C ARG A 146 -27.54 -0.23 18.63
N VAL A 147 -28.20 0.72 19.29
CA VAL A 147 -28.92 0.42 20.52
C VAL A 147 -30.21 -0.28 20.08
N PHE A 148 -30.37 -1.53 20.49
CA PHE A 148 -31.61 -2.31 20.32
C PHE A 148 -32.63 -1.90 21.38
#